data_AF-A0A1T1HDR8-F1
#
_entry.id   AF-A0A1T1HDR8-F1
#
_cell.length_a   1.000
_cell.length_b   1.000
_cell.length_c   1.000
_cell.angle_alpha   90.00
_cell.angle_beta   90.00
_cell.angle_gamma   90.00
#
_symmetry.space_group_name_H-M   'P 1'
#
loop_
_entity.id
_entity.type
_entity.pdbx_description
1 polymer ?
#
loop_
_entity_poly.entity_id
_entity_poly.type
_entity_poly.pdbx_seq_one_letter_code
_entity_poly.pdbx_strand_id
1 'polypeptide(L)'
;MTEVAALSAEDIKELVHAKLEGYKNLSVLEQYAMFMGKAQILEFGLKGLLSRIYGVPSENMEKWTLGKTKNELRDKGLRPDFIAYLESVVNYRNDMAHEFLLNNAITQSMANFSERKLYGDLFRAIYEIEQIIILYDWCEENNGWQ
;
A
#
# COMPACT_ATOMS: atom_id res chain seq x y z
N MET A 1 -2.93 31.01 10.88
CA MET A 1 -2.13 30.26 9.89
C MET A 1 -1.16 29.42 10.69
N THR A 2 -1.54 28.18 10.98
CA THR A 2 -0.64 27.22 11.63
C THR A 2 0.40 26.82 10.59
N GLU A 3 1.68 27.00 10.92
CA GLU A 3 2.77 26.39 10.15
C GLU A 3 2.50 24.89 10.06
N VAL A 4 2.24 24.40 8.85
CA VAL A 4 2.09 22.96 8.60
C VAL A 4 3.49 22.37 8.69
N ALA A 5 3.74 21.59 9.73
CA ALA A 5 5.01 20.89 9.89
C ALA A 5 5.20 19.93 8.70
N ALA A 6 6.25 20.16 7.92
CA ALA A 6 6.62 19.28 6.83
C ALA A 6 6.98 17.90 7.43
N LEU A 7 6.37 16.84 6.89
CA LEU A 7 6.67 15.48 7.30
C LEU A 7 8.06 15.11 6.75
N SER A 8 9.06 14.98 7.64
CA SER A 8 10.41 14.61 7.22
C SER A 8 10.52 13.11 6.93
N ALA A 9 11.57 12.71 6.19
CA ALA A 9 11.84 11.30 5.93
C ALA A 9 12.12 10.53 7.22
N GLU A 10 12.78 11.16 8.18
CA GLU A 10 13.02 10.64 9.53
C GLU A 10 11.71 10.39 10.29
N ASP A 11 10.76 11.34 10.26
CA ASP A 11 9.46 11.19 10.92
C ASP A 11 8.68 10.00 10.33
N ILE A 12 8.66 9.87 9.00
CA ILE A 12 8.03 8.73 8.32
C ILE A 12 8.66 7.43 8.79
N LYS A 13 9.99 7.37 8.86
CA LYS A 13 10.70 6.16 9.26
C LYS A 13 10.38 5.75 10.70
N GLU A 14 10.34 6.70 11.63
CA GLU A 14 9.97 6.43 13.03
C GLU A 14 8.52 5.93 13.15
N LEU A 15 7.59 6.58 12.45
CA LEU A 15 6.19 6.17 12.42
C LEU A 15 6.02 4.77 11.83
N VAL A 16 6.72 4.44 10.75
CA VAL A 16 6.71 3.09 10.17
C VAL A 16 7.26 2.08 11.17
N HIS A 17 8.40 2.36 11.82
CA HIS A 17 8.95 1.46 12.83
C HIS A 17 7.95 1.17 13.95
N ALA A 18 7.21 2.18 14.41
CA ALA A 18 6.15 2.00 15.40
C ALA A 18 5.01 1.10 14.88
N LYS A 19 4.62 1.23 13.61
CA LYS A 19 3.62 0.34 12.99
C LYS A 19 4.12 -1.10 12.87
N LEU A 20 5.39 -1.30 12.53
CA LEU A 20 5.99 -2.64 12.37
C LEU A 20 5.98 -3.46 13.66
N GLU A 21 5.95 -2.83 14.84
CA GLU A 21 5.79 -3.55 16.11
C GLU A 21 4.52 -4.41 16.14
N GLY A 22 3.44 -3.97 15.48
CA GLY A 22 2.19 -4.71 15.35
C GLY A 22 2.31 -6.02 14.55
N TYR A 23 3.39 -6.21 13.80
CA TYR A 23 3.62 -7.38 12.97
C TYR A 23 4.52 -8.44 13.63
N LYS A 24 5.28 -8.09 14.67
CA LYS A 24 6.34 -8.96 15.23
C LYS A 24 5.85 -10.32 15.74
N ASN A 25 4.63 -10.37 16.25
CA ASN A 25 4.03 -11.58 16.83
C ASN A 25 3.13 -12.33 15.85
N LEU A 26 3.04 -11.88 14.60
CA LEU A 26 2.19 -12.48 13.57
C LEU A 26 2.97 -13.53 12.78
N SER A 27 2.29 -14.62 12.45
CA SER A 27 2.76 -15.59 11.46
C SER A 27 2.88 -14.94 10.08
N VAL A 28 3.67 -15.56 9.19
CA VAL A 28 3.84 -15.08 7.80
C VAL A 28 2.48 -14.95 7.08
N LEU A 29 1.55 -15.88 7.33
CA LEU A 29 0.21 -15.84 6.75
C LEU A 29 -0.61 -14.65 7.26
N GLU A 30 -0.54 -14.35 8.55
CA GLU A 30 -1.22 -13.20 9.14
C GLU A 30 -0.63 -11.87 8.65
N GLN A 31 0.70 -11.79 8.57
CA GLN A 31 1.40 -10.63 8.00
C GLN A 31 0.99 -10.40 6.54
N TYR A 32 0.94 -11.47 5.74
CA TYR A 32 0.44 -11.45 4.36
C TYR A 32 -1.03 -10.97 4.30
N ALA A 33 -1.90 -11.54 5.13
CA ALA A 33 -3.32 -11.16 5.16
C ALA A 33 -3.50 -9.68 5.53
N MET A 34 -2.73 -9.18 6.50
CA MET A 34 -2.72 -7.76 6.86
C MET A 34 -2.26 -6.87 5.72
N PHE A 35 -1.16 -7.23 5.04
CA PHE A 35 -0.69 -6.50 3.86
C PHE A 35 -1.77 -6.42 2.77
N MET A 36 -2.37 -7.56 2.42
CA MET A 36 -3.42 -7.62 1.40
C MET A 36 -4.65 -6.79 1.79
N GLY A 37 -5.08 -6.86 3.05
CA GLY A 37 -6.20 -6.07 3.55
C GLY A 37 -5.92 -4.57 3.51
N LYS A 38 -4.73 -4.14 3.93
CA LYS A 38 -4.30 -2.73 3.86
C LYS A 38 -4.22 -2.23 2.42
N ALA A 39 -3.72 -3.04 1.48
CA ALA A 39 -3.66 -2.65 0.07
C ALA A 39 -5.05 -2.43 -0.52
N GLN A 40 -6.02 -3.26 -0.12
CA GLN A 40 -7.41 -3.10 -0.52
C GLN A 40 -8.05 -1.85 0.10
N ILE A 41 -7.81 -1.57 1.38
CA ILE A 41 -8.29 -0.34 2.04
C ILE A 41 -7.70 0.91 1.37
N LEU A 42 -6.40 0.89 1.07
CA LEU A 42 -5.73 1.97 0.34
C LEU A 42 -6.36 2.17 -1.04
N GLU A 43 -6.66 1.10 -1.78
CA GLU A 43 -7.36 1.19 -3.07
C GLU A 43 -8.70 1.93 -2.93
N PHE A 44 -9.50 1.58 -1.92
CA PHE A 44 -10.78 2.25 -1.67
C PHE A 44 -10.60 3.72 -1.29
N GLY A 45 -9.63 4.05 -0.43
CA GLY A 45 -9.30 5.43 -0.07
C GLY A 45 -8.93 6.26 -1.29
N LEU A 46 -8.08 5.73 -2.17
CA LEU A 46 -7.65 6.40 -3.40
C LEU A 46 -8.76 6.57 -4.45
N LYS A 47 -9.70 5.61 -4.55
CA LYS A 47 -10.93 5.81 -5.32
C LYS A 47 -11.78 6.93 -4.74
N GLY A 48 -11.90 6.99 -3.42
CA GLY A 48 -12.55 8.10 -2.72
C GLY A 48 -11.89 9.44 -3.03
N LEU A 49 -10.56 9.48 -3.03
CA LEU A 49 -9.78 10.66 -3.41
C LEU A 49 -10.09 11.14 -4.83
N LEU A 50 -10.10 10.22 -5.81
CA LEU A 50 -10.48 10.51 -7.20
C LEU A 50 -11.89 11.10 -7.31
N SER A 51 -12.83 10.57 -6.52
CA SER A 51 -14.19 11.09 -6.51
C SER A 51 -14.27 12.50 -5.94
N ARG A 52 -13.64 12.73 -4.78
CA ARG A 52 -13.74 14.00 -4.04
C ARG A 52 -12.97 15.15 -4.71
N ILE A 53 -11.74 14.90 -5.16
CA ILE A 53 -10.86 15.95 -5.69
C ILE A 53 -11.02 16.12 -7.21
N TYR A 54 -11.21 15.02 -7.93
CA TYR A 54 -11.22 15.03 -9.40
C TYR A 54 -12.60 14.76 -10.01
N GLY A 55 -13.64 14.58 -9.18
CA GLY A 55 -15.02 14.41 -9.63
C GLY A 55 -15.30 13.12 -10.38
N VAL A 56 -14.47 12.08 -10.21
CA VAL A 56 -14.69 10.79 -10.88
C VAL A 56 -15.87 10.06 -10.22
N PRO A 57 -16.93 9.68 -10.96
CA PRO A 57 -18.05 8.93 -10.40
C PRO A 57 -17.61 7.58 -9.84
N SER A 58 -18.05 7.24 -8.63
CA SER A 58 -17.69 5.97 -7.96
C SER A 58 -18.08 4.73 -8.76
N GLU A 59 -19.21 4.81 -9.49
CA GLU A 59 -19.71 3.75 -10.38
C GLU A 59 -18.68 3.39 -11.47
N ASN A 60 -17.95 4.38 -11.99
CA ASN A 60 -16.92 4.12 -12.99
C ASN A 60 -15.75 3.32 -12.41
N MET A 61 -15.51 3.45 -11.10
CA MET A 61 -14.34 2.91 -10.39
C MET A 61 -14.59 1.57 -9.71
N GLU A 62 -15.82 1.04 -9.73
CA GLU A 62 -16.20 -0.19 -9.03
C GLU A 62 -15.26 -1.35 -9.34
N LYS A 63 -14.95 -1.54 -10.63
CA LYS A 63 -14.08 -2.63 -11.13
C LYS A 63 -12.61 -2.25 -11.26
N TRP A 64 -12.21 -1.05 -10.82
CA TRP A 64 -10.81 -0.64 -10.95
C TRP A 64 -9.95 -1.37 -9.94
N THR A 65 -8.74 -1.73 -10.35
CA THR A 65 -7.70 -2.24 -9.46
C THR A 65 -6.85 -1.08 -8.93
N LEU A 66 -6.08 -1.32 -7.87
CA LEU A 66 -5.11 -0.36 -7.35
C LEU A 66 -4.16 0.17 -8.43
N GLY A 67 -3.72 -0.68 -9.35
CA GLY A 67 -2.88 -0.28 -10.49
C GLY A 67 -3.59 0.68 -11.44
N LYS A 68 -4.87 0.46 -11.74
CA LYS A 68 -5.66 1.39 -12.55
C LYS A 68 -5.91 2.71 -11.80
N THR A 69 -6.31 2.64 -10.54
CA THR A 69 -6.52 3.81 -9.68
C THR A 69 -5.26 4.69 -9.60
N LYS A 70 -4.07 4.09 -9.43
CA LYS A 70 -2.77 4.77 -9.46
C LYS A 70 -2.54 5.50 -10.79
N ASN A 71 -2.75 4.82 -11.93
CA ASN A 71 -2.56 5.43 -13.24
C ASN A 71 -3.47 6.65 -13.43
N GLU A 72 -4.73 6.54 -13.04
CA GLU A 72 -5.70 7.64 -13.15
C GLU A 72 -5.32 8.82 -12.25
N LEU A 73 -4.87 8.57 -11.01
CA LEU A 73 -4.36 9.62 -10.12
C LEU A 73 -3.14 10.33 -10.72
N ARG A 74 -2.19 9.57 -11.29
CA ARG A 74 -1.02 10.14 -11.99
C ARG A 74 -1.45 11.01 -13.15
N ASP A 75 -2.36 10.53 -14.00
CA ASP A 75 -2.79 11.23 -15.20
C ASP A 75 -3.62 12.48 -14.86
N LYS A 76 -4.22 12.53 -13.67
CA LYS A 76 -4.87 13.71 -13.08
C LYS A 76 -3.90 14.67 -12.35
N GLY A 77 -2.61 14.35 -12.34
CA GLY A 77 -1.57 15.22 -11.79
C GLY A 77 -1.44 15.18 -10.27
N LEU A 78 -1.81 14.07 -9.61
CA LEU A 78 -1.49 13.87 -8.20
C LEU A 78 0.04 13.94 -8.00
N ARG A 79 0.49 14.43 -6.85
CA ARG A 79 1.90 14.59 -6.51
C ARG A 79 2.76 13.35 -6.86
N PRO A 80 3.88 13.55 -7.58
CA PRO A 80 4.61 12.47 -8.24
C PRO A 80 5.34 11.53 -7.27
N ASP A 81 5.75 12.03 -6.12
CA ASP A 81 6.39 11.26 -5.06
C ASP A 81 5.43 10.27 -4.41
N PHE A 82 4.17 10.65 -4.17
CA PHE A 82 3.14 9.70 -3.72
C PHE A 82 2.90 8.60 -4.77
N ILE A 83 2.82 8.97 -6.05
CA ILE A 83 2.66 8.01 -7.15
C ILE A 83 3.85 7.05 -7.24
N ALA A 84 5.08 7.53 -7.01
CA ALA A 84 6.27 6.69 -7.01
C ALA A 84 6.23 5.64 -5.89
N TYR A 85 5.84 6.02 -4.68
CA TYR A 85 5.64 5.05 -3.59
C TYR A 85 4.51 4.07 -3.89
N LEU A 86 3.42 4.53 -4.52
CA LEU A 86 2.27 3.70 -4.85
C LEU A 86 2.60 2.63 -5.91
N GLU A 87 3.49 2.94 -6.84
CA GLU A 87 3.96 2.00 -7.87
C GLU A 87 4.53 0.72 -7.23
N SER A 88 5.41 0.86 -6.23
CA SER A 88 6.02 -0.29 -5.58
C SER A 88 5.00 -1.14 -4.83
N VAL A 89 4.04 -0.52 -4.13
CA VAL A 89 2.95 -1.24 -3.45
C VAL A 89 2.06 -2.00 -4.43
N VAL A 90 1.79 -1.42 -5.61
CA VAL A 90 1.04 -2.10 -6.69
C VAL A 90 1.80 -3.35 -7.15
N ASN A 91 3.12 -3.25 -7.34
CA ASN A 91 3.95 -4.39 -7.75
C ASN A 91 3.94 -5.48 -6.68
N TYR A 92 4.19 -5.13 -5.42
CA TYR A 92 4.14 -6.09 -4.32
C TYR A 92 2.78 -6.77 -4.18
N ARG A 93 1.68 -6.01 -4.27
CA ARG A 93 0.33 -6.58 -4.18
C ARG A 93 0.05 -7.55 -5.32
N ASN A 94 0.55 -7.27 -6.52
CA ASN A 94 0.42 -8.19 -7.65
C ASN A 94 1.27 -9.44 -7.44
N ASP A 95 2.56 -9.29 -7.14
CA ASP A 95 3.48 -10.40 -6.94
C ASP A 95 2.98 -11.33 -5.83
N MET A 96 2.62 -10.77 -4.67
CA MET A 96 2.10 -11.51 -3.52
C MET A 96 0.78 -12.22 -3.83
N ALA A 97 -0.13 -11.59 -4.59
CA ALA A 97 -1.36 -12.25 -5.01
C ALA A 97 -1.08 -13.46 -5.94
N HIS A 98 -0.13 -13.33 -6.87
CA HIS A 98 0.24 -14.44 -7.76
C HIS A 98 0.97 -15.56 -7.00
N GLU A 99 1.94 -15.22 -6.16
CA GLU A 99 2.70 -16.19 -5.37
C GLU A 99 1.82 -16.94 -4.37
N PHE A 100 0.88 -16.26 -3.71
CA PHE A 100 -0.05 -16.90 -2.78
C PHE A 100 -1.05 -17.83 -3.49
N LEU A 101 -1.52 -17.46 -4.70
CA LEU A 101 -2.38 -18.34 -5.50
C LEU A 101 -1.63 -19.57 -6.00
N LEU A 102 -0.37 -19.43 -6.42
CA LEU A 102 0.49 -20.54 -6.81
C LEU A 102 0.75 -21.49 -5.63
N ASN A 103 0.98 -20.95 -4.44
CA ASN A 103 1.25 -21.75 -3.25
C ASN A 103 -0.01 -22.41 -2.67
N ASN A 104 -1.19 -21.78 -2.75
CA ASN A 104 -2.46 -22.42 -2.36
C ASN A 104 -2.92 -23.51 -3.35
N ALA A 105 -2.61 -23.36 -4.64
CA ALA A 105 -2.80 -24.43 -5.62
C ALA A 105 -1.84 -25.62 -5.39
N ILE A 106 -0.68 -25.35 -4.77
CA ILE A 106 0.38 -26.32 -4.42
C ILE A 106 0.36 -26.59 -2.90
N THR A 107 -0.82 -26.56 -2.25
CA THR A 107 -0.97 -26.97 -0.84
C THR A 107 -0.90 -28.49 -0.63
N GLN A 108 0.08 -29.15 -1.26
CA GLN A 108 0.52 -30.51 -0.93
C GLN A 108 2.05 -30.70 -0.97
N SER A 109 2.87 -29.70 -1.33
CA SER A 109 4.34 -29.87 -1.34
C SER A 109 5.12 -28.68 -0.79
N MET A 110 4.74 -28.21 0.41
CA MET A 110 5.57 -27.28 1.20
C MET A 110 6.81 -27.99 1.78
N ALA A 111 7.78 -28.31 0.93
CA ALA A 111 9.09 -28.77 1.39
C ALA A 111 10.29 -28.07 0.74
N ASN A 112 10.13 -27.26 -0.32
CA ASN A 112 11.28 -26.74 -1.08
C ASN A 112 11.13 -25.28 -1.56
N PHE A 113 10.46 -24.40 -0.81
CA PHE A 113 10.51 -22.96 -1.11
C PHE A 113 11.54 -22.28 -0.20
N SER A 114 12.37 -21.37 -0.74
CA SER A 114 13.30 -20.60 0.09
C SER A 114 12.49 -19.58 0.90
N GLU A 115 11.97 -20.00 2.05
CA GLU A 115 11.17 -19.19 2.98
C GLU A 115 11.78 -17.80 3.25
N ARG A 116 13.11 -17.68 3.20
CA ARG A 116 13.85 -16.42 3.38
C ARG A 116 13.57 -15.36 2.33
N LYS A 117 13.38 -15.73 1.05
CA LYS A 117 13.14 -14.75 -0.02
C LYS A 117 11.72 -14.17 0.10
N LEU A 118 10.72 -15.04 0.25
CA LEU A 118 9.33 -14.64 0.46
C LEU A 118 9.19 -13.76 1.71
N TYR A 119 9.84 -14.14 2.80
CA TYR A 119 9.84 -13.36 4.03
C TYR A 119 10.46 -11.97 3.84
N GLY A 120 11.59 -11.89 3.11
CA GLY A 120 12.24 -10.62 2.79
C GLY A 120 11.38 -9.70 1.91
N ASP A 121 10.73 -10.26 0.90
CA ASP A 121 9.85 -9.50 0.00
C ASP A 121 8.55 -9.07 0.69
N LEU A 122 7.96 -9.93 1.53
CA LEU A 122 6.80 -9.58 2.36
C LEU A 122 7.14 -8.48 3.38
N PHE A 123 8.29 -8.55 4.03
CA PHE A 123 8.73 -7.51 4.97
C PHE A 123 8.88 -6.15 4.27
N ARG A 124 9.48 -6.12 3.08
CA ARG A 124 9.58 -4.88 2.27
C ARG A 124 8.21 -4.36 1.87
N ALA A 125 7.32 -5.24 1.42
CA ALA A 125 5.95 -4.90 1.06
C ALA A 125 5.18 -4.28 2.25
N ILE A 126 5.34 -4.85 3.45
CA ILE A 126 4.76 -4.31 4.69
C ILE A 126 5.35 -2.94 5.03
N TYR A 127 6.66 -2.79 4.92
CA TYR A 127 7.33 -1.53 5.20
C TYR A 127 6.81 -0.40 4.29
N GLU A 128 6.74 -0.67 2.99
CA GLU A 128 6.32 0.33 1.99
C GLU A 128 4.83 0.64 2.05
N ILE A 129 3.98 -0.34 2.39
CA ILE A 129 2.55 -0.06 2.56
C ILE A 129 2.29 0.82 3.78
N GLU A 130 3.03 0.65 4.88
CA GLU A 130 2.91 1.54 6.03
C GLU A 130 3.40 2.96 5.69
N GLN A 131 4.50 3.07 4.94
CA GLN A 131 5.00 4.38 4.47
C GLN A 131 3.94 5.14 3.69
N ILE A 132 3.32 4.51 2.69
CA ILE A 132 2.32 5.21 1.87
C ILE A 132 1.04 5.51 2.64
N ILE A 133 0.64 4.68 3.60
CA ILE A 133 -0.53 4.95 4.46
C ILE A 133 -0.25 6.17 5.34
N ILE A 134 0.93 6.24 5.96
CA ILE A 134 1.33 7.42 6.76
C ILE A 134 1.32 8.68 5.90
N LEU A 135 1.85 8.58 4.67
CA LEU A 135 1.86 9.70 3.73
C LEU A 135 0.45 10.10 3.28
N TYR A 136 -0.42 9.12 3.05
CA TYR A 136 -1.83 9.33 2.73
C TYR A 136 -2.55 10.07 3.87
N ASP A 137 -2.40 9.59 5.11
CA ASP A 137 -3.04 10.18 6.29
C ASP A 137 -2.58 11.62 6.47
N TRP A 138 -1.27 11.88 6.35
CA TRP A 138 -0.74 13.23 6.42
C TRP A 138 -1.30 14.14 5.31
N CYS A 139 -1.42 13.65 4.07
CA CYS A 139 -2.01 14.42 2.98
C CYS A 139 -3.49 14.74 3.21
N GLU A 140 -4.27 13.80 3.74
CA GLU A 140 -5.67 14.03 4.11
C GLU A 140 -5.80 15.07 5.23
N GLU A 141 -4.98 14.99 6.28
CA GLU A 141 -5.03 15.89 7.43
C GLU A 141 -4.60 17.33 7.07
N ASN A 142 -3.65 17.47 6.14
CA ASN A 142 -3.01 18.75 5.82
C ASN A 142 -3.42 19.32 4.46
N ASN A 143 -4.38 18.70 3.76
CA ASN A 143 -4.71 19.01 2.36
C ASN A 143 -3.47 18.96 1.44
N GLY A 144 -2.53 18.06 1.71
CA GLY A 144 -1.22 17.93 1.04
C GLY A 144 -1.28 17.17 -0.30
N TRP A 145 -2.42 17.20 -0.99
CA TRP A 145 -2.61 16.53 -2.27
C TRP A 145 -2.20 17.39 -3.47
N GLN A 146 -1.87 18.67 -3.26
CA GLN A 146 -1.39 19.63 -4.26
C GLN A 146 0.11 19.86 -4.14
#